data_AF-A0A3N0BQW5-F1
#
_entry.id   AF-A0A3N0BQW5-F1
#
_cell.length_a   1.000
_cell.length_b   1.000
_cell.length_c   1.000
_cell.angle_alpha   90.00
_cell.angle_beta   90.00
_cell.angle_gamma   90.00
#
_symmetry.space_group_name_H-M   'P 1'
#
loop_
_entity.id
_entity.type
_entity.pdbx_description
1 polymer ?
#
loop_
_entity_poly.entity_id
_entity_poly.type
_entity_poly.pdbx_seq_one_letter_code
_entity_poly.pdbx_strand_id
1 'polypeptide(L)'
;MARPQKEKNEKRSIKFTFRMNENEFQALAKLCSYANLSGAEVLRETVFKNRLLQPKIPVLDIQAYGELKRIGNNINQIAKHLNSGATNQIDFKIINELSVKLDTIIKTILK
;
A
#
# COMPACT_ATOMS: atom_id res chain seq x y z
N MET A 1 -11.32 -1.23 29.28
CA MET A 1 -10.50 -1.75 30.39
C MET A 1 -9.33 -0.80 30.62
N ALA A 2 -8.97 -0.52 31.87
CA ALA A 2 -7.82 0.33 32.20
C ALA A 2 -6.50 -0.41 31.91
N ARG A 3 -5.48 0.32 31.46
CA ARG A 3 -4.15 -0.25 31.21
C ARG A 3 -3.52 -0.71 32.53
N PRO A 4 -3.04 -1.96 32.66
CA PRO A 4 -2.41 -2.44 33.88
C PRO A 4 -1.21 -1.57 34.24
N GLN A 5 -1.06 -1.26 35.53
CA GLN A 5 0.10 -0.51 36.02
C GLN A 5 1.37 -1.34 35.87
N LYS A 6 2.43 -0.72 35.36
CA LYS A 6 3.75 -1.36 35.27
C LYS A 6 4.32 -1.60 36.66
N GLU A 7 4.95 -2.77 36.83
CA GLU A 7 5.72 -3.15 38.01
C GLU A 7 6.79 -2.08 38.34
N LYS A 8 7.11 -1.91 39.63
CA LYS A 8 8.09 -0.89 40.09
C LYS A 8 9.44 -1.03 39.38
N ASN A 9 9.89 -2.25 39.11
CA ASN A 9 11.18 -2.54 38.45
C ASN A 9 11.19 -2.21 36.95
N GLU A 10 10.02 -2.04 36.31
CA GLU A 10 9.94 -1.64 34.89
C GLU A 10 9.84 -0.12 34.71
N LYS A 11 9.64 0.62 35.81
CA LYS A 11 9.54 2.08 35.78
C LYS A 11 10.94 2.69 35.61
N ARG A 12 11.07 3.55 34.60
CA ARG A 12 12.31 4.30 34.33
C ARG A 12 12.39 5.51 35.24
N SER A 13 12.78 5.32 36.50
CA SER A 13 12.86 6.37 37.53
C SER A 13 14.24 7.01 37.67
N ILE A 14 15.30 6.38 37.16
CA ILE A 14 16.67 6.87 37.28
C ILE A 14 17.00 7.81 36.10
N LYS A 15 17.47 9.03 36.42
CA LYS A 15 17.94 10.01 35.42
C LYS A 15 19.46 9.89 35.25
N PHE A 16 19.91 9.79 34.00
CA PHE A 16 21.31 9.81 33.62
C PHE A 16 21.59 11.02 32.72
N THR A 17 22.62 11.80 33.02
CA THR A 17 23.01 13.00 32.25
C THR A 17 24.51 12.95 32.01
N PHE A 18 24.94 13.25 30.79
CA PHE A 18 26.35 13.35 30.43
C PHE A 18 26.55 14.48 29.42
N ARG A 19 27.78 14.97 29.30
CA ARG A 19 28.16 16.01 28.33
C ARG A 19 28.63 15.34 27.04
N MET A 20 28.34 15.98 25.91
CA MET A 20 28.71 15.54 24.58
C MET A 20 29.51 16.64 23.89
N ASN A 21 30.41 16.26 22.99
CA ASN A 21 30.98 17.19 22.02
C ASN A 21 30.05 17.33 20.79
N GLU A 22 30.39 18.27 19.91
CA GLU A 22 29.62 18.58 18.69
C GLU A 22 29.44 17.34 17.79
N ASN A 23 30.52 16.57 17.58
CA ASN A 23 30.52 15.41 16.69
C ASN A 23 29.62 14.29 17.21
N GLU A 24 29.68 14.02 18.52
CA GLU A 24 28.83 13.05 19.19
C GLU A 24 27.35 13.45 19.11
N PHE A 25 27.05 14.73 19.32
CA PHE A 25 25.68 15.23 19.22
C PHE A 25 25.14 15.08 17.80
N GLN A 26 25.93 15.44 16.78
CA GLN A 26 25.52 15.27 15.38
C GLN A 26 25.33 13.80 15.00
N ALA A 27 26.21 12.90 15.48
CA ALA A 27 26.05 11.47 15.27
C ALA A 27 24.73 10.96 15.88
N LEU A 28 24.43 11.34 17.12
CA LEU A 28 23.17 10.98 17.77
C LEU A 28 21.96 11.55 17.02
N ALA A 29 22.02 12.81 16.59
CA ALA A 29 20.94 13.46 15.83
C ALA A 29 20.66 12.76 14.50
N LYS A 30 21.70 12.30 13.78
CA LYS A 30 21.54 11.50 12.56
C LYS A 30 20.81 10.18 12.84
N LEU A 31 21.18 9.49 13.91
CA LEU A 31 20.53 8.23 14.31
C LEU A 31 19.07 8.44 14.73
N CYS A 32 18.77 9.52 15.47
CA CYS A 32 17.41 9.90 15.81
C CYS A 32 16.55 10.13 14.57
N SER A 33 17.06 10.89 13.60
CA SER A 33 16.38 11.16 12.33
C SER A 33 16.20 9.90 11.49
N TYR A 34 17.21 9.04 11.45
CA TYR A 34 17.17 7.78 10.73
C TYR A 34 16.09 6.84 11.26
N ALA A 35 15.98 6.68 12.57
CA ALA A 35 15.04 5.75 13.21
C ALA A 35 13.69 6.38 13.61
N ASN A 36 13.54 7.71 13.52
CA ASN A 36 12.41 8.47 14.05
C ASN A 36 12.15 8.20 15.54
N LEU A 37 13.23 8.11 16.32
CA LEU A 37 13.22 7.84 17.77
C LEU A 37 13.82 9.01 18.53
N SER A 38 13.45 9.15 19.79
CA SER A 38 14.15 10.08 20.69
C SER A 38 15.58 9.60 20.97
N GLY A 39 16.51 10.51 21.28
CA GLY A 39 17.90 10.12 21.59
C GLY A 39 18.01 9.11 22.73
N ALA A 40 17.11 9.19 23.72
CA ALA A 40 17.04 8.22 24.81
C ALA A 40 16.54 6.84 24.35
N GLU A 41 15.69 6.76 23.33
CA GLU A 41 15.26 5.48 22.74
C GLU A 41 16.35 4.91 21.85
N VAL A 42 17.00 5.73 21.03
CA VAL A 42 18.16 5.34 20.23
C VAL A 42 19.21 4.68 21.11
N LEU A 43 19.63 5.36 22.19
CA LEU A 43 20.59 4.81 23.16
C LEU A 43 20.11 3.49 23.79
N ARG A 44 18.82 3.33 24.04
CA ARG A 44 18.30 2.09 24.63
C ARG A 44 18.30 0.93 23.64
N GLU A 45 17.90 1.18 22.41
CA GLU A 45 17.91 0.16 21.35
C GLU A 45 19.35 -0.28 21.04
N THR A 46 20.29 0.67 20.99
CA THR A 46 21.69 0.37 20.67
C THR A 46 22.46 -0.22 21.86
N VAL A 47 22.42 0.40 23.04
CA VAL A 47 23.27 0.01 24.18
C VAL A 47 22.70 -1.18 24.97
N PHE A 48 21.40 -1.15 25.29
CA PHE A 48 20.81 -2.15 26.21
C PHE A 48 20.12 -3.31 25.50
N LYS A 49 19.61 -3.09 24.28
CA LYS A 49 18.94 -4.13 23.50
C LYS A 49 19.82 -4.73 22.41
N ASN A 50 20.97 -4.11 22.12
CA ASN A 50 21.92 -4.51 21.08
C ASN A 50 21.22 -4.76 19.73
N ARG A 51 20.24 -3.91 19.39
CA ARG A 51 19.46 -4.01 18.16
C ARG A 51 19.94 -2.99 17.14
N LEU A 52 20.00 -3.42 15.89
CA LEU A 52 20.20 -2.50 14.77
C LEU A 52 18.97 -1.59 14.65
N LEU A 53 19.21 -0.29 14.64
CA LEU A 53 18.18 0.71 14.39
C LEU A 53 17.58 0.46 13.01
N GLN A 54 16.26 0.47 12.94
CA GLN A 54 15.56 0.32 11.67
C GLN A 54 15.35 1.69 11.05
N PRO A 55 15.48 1.83 9.72
CA PRO A 55 15.16 3.07 9.04
C PRO A 55 13.71 3.43 9.28
N LYS A 56 13.42 4.72 9.34
CA LYS A 56 12.07 5.25 9.22
C LYS A 56 11.51 4.74 7.90
N ILE A 57 10.70 3.70 7.97
CA ILE A 57 9.81 3.33 6.88
C ILE A 57 8.92 4.56 6.73
N PRO A 58 8.92 5.27 5.58
CA PRO A 58 7.95 6.31 5.37
C PRO A 58 6.61 5.66 5.65
N VAL A 59 5.83 6.24 6.56
CA VAL A 59 4.42 5.90 6.69
C VAL A 59 3.80 6.41 5.41
N LEU A 60 4.00 5.67 4.31
CA LEU A 60 3.22 5.84 3.11
C LEU A 60 1.80 5.65 3.61
N ASP A 61 1.02 6.72 3.47
CA ASP A 61 -0.30 6.79 4.05
C ASP A 61 -1.05 5.51 3.70
N ILE A 62 -1.59 4.83 4.71
CA ILE A 62 -2.37 3.61 4.51
C ILE A 62 -3.49 3.91 3.49
N GLN A 63 -3.97 5.15 3.46
CA GLN A 63 -4.89 5.67 2.43
C GLN A 63 -4.27 5.64 1.04
N ALA A 64 -3.06 6.16 0.84
CA ALA A 64 -2.36 6.13 -0.44
C ALA A 64 -2.13 4.71 -0.96
N TYR A 65 -1.80 3.76 -0.08
CA TYR A 65 -1.69 2.35 -0.47
C TYR A 65 -3.06 1.74 -0.85
N GLY A 66 -4.11 2.12 -0.11
CA GLY A 66 -5.49 1.74 -0.42
C GLY A 66 -5.94 2.24 -1.80
N GLU A 67 -5.65 3.49 -2.13
CA GLU A 67 -5.95 4.09 -3.43
C GLU A 67 -5.15 3.43 -4.56
N LEU A 68 -3.84 3.19 -4.37
CA LEU A 68 -3.02 2.49 -5.35
C LEU A 68 -3.54 1.07 -5.62
N LYS A 69 -3.99 0.37 -4.58
CA LYS A 69 -4.62 -0.97 -4.71
C LYS A 69 -5.92 -0.91 -5.52
N ARG A 70 -6.76 0.11 -5.29
CA ARG A 70 -8.01 0.32 -6.06
C ARG A 70 -7.70 0.57 -7.54
N ILE A 71 -6.73 1.42 -7.83
CA ILE A 71 -6.27 1.71 -9.20
C ILE A 71 -5.77 0.41 -9.87
N GLY A 72 -4.92 -0.35 -9.20
CA GLY A 72 -4.39 -1.62 -9.72
C GLY A 72 -5.49 -2.65 -10.02
N ASN A 73 -6.51 -2.75 -9.15
CA ASN A 73 -7.66 -3.63 -9.37
C ASN A 73 -8.46 -3.23 -10.62
N ASN A 74 -8.72 -1.93 -10.81
CA ASN A 74 -9.43 -1.42 -11.99
C ASN A 74 -8.66 -1.74 -13.28
N ILE A 75 -7.34 -1.51 -13.28
CA ILE A 75 -6.48 -1.86 -14.43
C ILE A 75 -6.55 -3.36 -14.74
N ASN A 76 -6.51 -4.21 -13.71
CA ASN A 76 -6.60 -5.66 -13.89
C ASN A 76 -7.96 -6.11 -14.44
N GLN A 77 -9.05 -5.46 -14.02
CA GLN A 77 -10.38 -5.72 -14.57
C GLN A 77 -10.47 -5.33 -16.05
N ILE A 78 -9.96 -4.15 -16.42
CA ILE A 78 -9.91 -3.69 -17.81
C ILE A 78 -9.06 -4.67 -18.65
N ALA A 79 -7.88 -5.04 -18.17
CA ALA A 79 -7.01 -5.98 -18.86
C ALA A 79 -7.68 -7.35 -19.07
N LYS A 80 -8.34 -7.88 -18.04
CA LYS A 80 -9.12 -9.12 -18.16
C LYS A 80 -10.26 -8.99 -19.16
N HIS A 81 -11.00 -7.89 -19.13
CA HIS A 81 -12.09 -7.64 -20.07
C HIS A 81 -11.58 -7.61 -21.52
N LEU A 82 -10.50 -6.87 -21.79
CA LEU A 82 -9.88 -6.82 -23.12
C LEU A 82 -9.34 -8.18 -23.57
N ASN A 83 -8.63 -8.88 -22.68
CA ASN A 83 -8.06 -10.20 -22.98
C ASN A 83 -9.13 -11.30 -23.13
N SER A 84 -10.32 -11.12 -22.55
CA SER A 84 -11.41 -12.09 -22.67
C SER A 84 -12.11 -12.08 -24.04
N GLY A 85 -11.78 -11.14 -24.92
CA GLY A 85 -12.44 -11.02 -26.23
C GLY A 85 -13.93 -10.64 -26.15
N ALA A 86 -14.43 -10.27 -24.96
CA ALA A 86 -15.84 -9.97 -24.70
C ALA A 86 -16.37 -8.71 -25.44
N THR A 87 -15.52 -7.98 -26.16
CA THR A 87 -15.95 -6.89 -27.05
C THR A 87 -16.57 -7.34 -28.36
N ASN A 88 -16.71 -8.65 -28.64
CA ASN A 88 -17.42 -9.16 -29.81
C ASN A 88 -18.58 -10.09 -29.41
N GLN A 89 -19.58 -9.58 -28.70
CA GLN A 89 -20.90 -10.22 -28.69
C GLN A 89 -21.80 -9.52 -29.70
N ILE A 90 -21.52 -9.72 -31.00
CA ILE A 90 -22.59 -9.61 -31.98
C ILE A 90 -23.40 -10.89 -31.81
N ASP A 91 -24.62 -10.77 -31.29
CA ASP A 91 -25.51 -11.92 -31.11
C ASP A 91 -25.76 -12.55 -32.49
N PHE A 92 -25.26 -13.78 -32.68
CA PHE A 92 -25.46 -14.55 -33.91
C PHE A 92 -26.93 -14.71 -34.26
N LYS A 93 -27.83 -14.64 -33.27
CA LYS A 93 -29.28 -14.63 -33.51
C LYS A 93 -29.72 -13.39 -34.27
N ILE A 94 -29.19 -12.21 -33.93
CA ILE A 94 -29.48 -10.95 -34.62
C ILE A 94 -28.95 -10.99 -36.06
N ILE A 95 -27.74 -11.53 -36.27
CA ILE A 95 -27.18 -11.71 -37.63
C ILE A 95 -28.08 -12.63 -38.46
N ASN A 96 -28.55 -13.74 -37.88
CA ASN A 96 -29.36 -14.70 -38.59
C ASN A 96 -30.76 -14.14 -38.90
N GLU A 97 -31.38 -13.42 -37.96
CA GLU A 97 -32.63 -12.69 -38.19
C GLU A 97 -32.51 -11.64 -39.30
N LEU A 98 -31.38 -10.93 -39.37
CA LEU A 98 -31.07 -9.98 -40.45
C LEU A 98 -30.91 -10.70 -41.80
N SER A 99 -30.20 -11.83 -41.84
CA SER A 99 -30.03 -12.63 -43.06
C SER A 99 -31.37 -13.10 -43.62
N VAL A 100 -32.24 -13.65 -42.76
CA VAL A 100 -33.57 -14.13 -43.17
C VAL A 100 -34.44 -12.99 -43.71
N LYS A 101 -34.38 -11.80 -43.10
CA LYS A 101 -35.09 -10.62 -43.60
C LYS A 101 -34.57 -10.17 -44.96
N LEU A 102 -33.25 -10.16 -45.16
CA LEU A 102 -32.64 -9.82 -46.44
C LEU A 102 -33.05 -10.79 -47.54
N ASP A 103 -33.02 -12.10 -47.28
CA ASP A 103 -33.46 -13.11 -48.24
C ASP A 103 -34.93 -12.96 -48.62
N THR A 104 -35.77 -12.56 -47.66
CA THR A 104 -37.19 -12.31 -47.90
C THR A 104 -37.40 -11.10 -48.80
N ILE A 105 -36.66 -10.01 -48.55
CA ILE A 105 -36.70 -8.81 -49.39
C ILE A 105 -36.21 -9.13 -50.80
N ILE A 106 -35.08 -9.84 -50.94
CA ILE A 106 -34.53 -10.25 -52.23
C ILE A 106 -35.55 -11.09 -53.02
N LYS A 107 -36.18 -12.09 -52.39
CA LYS A 107 -37.24 -12.90 -53.03
C LYS A 107 -38.47 -12.11 -53.43
N THR A 108 -38.74 -10.99 -52.75
CA THR A 108 -39.89 -10.13 -53.05
C THR A 108 -39.59 -9.18 -54.21
N ILE A 109 -38.33 -8.73 -54.33
CA ILE A 109 -37.87 -7.82 -55.39
C ILE A 109 -37.53 -8.59 -56.69
N LEU A 110 -37.08 -9.85 -56.58
CA LEU A 110 -36.73 -10.70 -57.73
C LEU A 110 -37.90 -11.55 -58.25
N LYS A 111 -39.13 -11.28 -57.82
CA LYS A 111 -40.37 -11.75 -58.46
C LYS A 111 -40.86 -10.69 -59.44
#